data_AF-A0A6B2UDB8-F1
#
_entry.id   AF-A0A6B2UDB8-F1
#
_cell.length_a   1.000
_cell.length_b   1.000
_cell.length_c   1.000
_cell.angle_alpha   90.00
_cell.angle_beta   90.00
_cell.angle_gamma   90.00
#
_symmetry.space_group_name_H-M   'P 1'
#
loop_
_entity.id
_entity.type
_entity.pdbx_description
1 polymer ?
#
loop_
_entity_poly.entity_id
_entity_poly.type
_entity_poly.pdbx_seq_one_letter_code
_entity_poly.pdbx_strand_id
1 'polypeptide(L)'
;MRAALRRLHPLPRQAGEVARHVAEAARTKRPVRLGAVGIDVRHRLPAGLSLVHVQRERSGELTSYRVRAWCWCGAHPPLDLPPHPERLIAPDLTLARLHAEGENPSELLLAVAEWSTRHERLTDWLARVADAHGPGHGLVIRDDTGSELPWELLWLPGRPAPPTAEDARRAEPAAPPPPRLLGATLRTTRWIVRDPRERLPEPVPPRPGRVLSYTEAGMRGDAEAFRPFAHTPHTRFPLFLDQLEDTAEETGLVYVACHGTYGARLGELRLGTTTWRELNTRPMRALAGQHPVVYLNACHSGRSVDNSAQGESRLRGFTELFLRKGAAGCVVAMGPVNDEEARETVHAVMAQLAAAPRLSLAEALRRHRAEVTAAFPDLRRLPTLYDGDAFDVPGQRRVRRLLYTYMFHHYGHPHGLLGLRGQDAGAPAPEEAGEG
;
A
#
# COMPACT_ATOMS: atom_id res chain seq x y z
N MET A 1 21.18 26.22 30.60
CA MET A 1 20.03 25.32 30.35
C MET A 1 18.81 26.00 29.70
N ARG A 2 18.96 27.12 28.95
CA ARG A 2 17.85 27.86 28.30
C ARG A 2 18.08 28.16 26.80
N ALA A 3 18.92 27.39 26.12
CA ALA A 3 19.29 27.60 24.71
C ALA A 3 18.84 26.50 23.73
N ALA A 4 17.96 25.57 24.14
CA ALA A 4 17.51 24.45 23.31
C ALA A 4 16.08 24.57 22.74
N LEU A 5 15.36 25.68 22.98
CA LEU A 5 13.96 25.84 22.56
C LEU A 5 13.73 26.82 21.37
N ARG A 6 14.79 27.21 20.64
CA ARG A 6 14.70 28.17 19.51
C ARG A 6 14.84 27.58 18.10
N ARG A 7 14.64 26.28 17.92
CA ARG A 7 14.59 25.66 16.57
C ARG A 7 13.25 24.99 16.25
N LEU A 8 12.15 25.52 16.77
CA LEU A 8 10.88 25.33 16.10
C LEU A 8 10.90 26.27 14.89
N HIS A 9 10.93 25.68 13.69
CA HIS A 9 10.67 26.40 12.45
C HIS A 9 9.42 27.28 12.66
N PRO A 10 9.47 28.59 12.33
CA PRO A 10 8.31 29.43 12.49
C PRO A 10 7.16 28.83 11.70
N LEU A 11 6.00 28.70 12.34
CA LEU A 11 4.73 28.44 11.65
C LEU A 11 4.63 29.44 10.48
N PRO A 12 4.25 29.00 9.27
CA PRO A 12 4.14 29.92 8.15
C PRO A 12 3.15 31.04 8.50
N ARG A 13 3.43 32.24 7.97
CA ARG A 13 2.81 33.57 8.18
C ARG A 13 1.26 33.66 8.28
N GLN A 14 0.53 32.58 8.10
CA GLN A 14 -0.93 32.52 8.02
C GLN A 14 -1.65 32.72 9.37
N ALA A 15 -1.05 32.32 10.50
CA ALA A 15 -1.65 32.57 11.82
C ALA A 15 -1.80 34.08 12.11
N GLY A 16 -0.86 34.90 11.62
CA GLY A 16 -0.88 36.35 11.80
C GLY A 16 -1.89 37.09 10.90
N GLU A 17 -2.32 36.50 9.80
CA GLU A 17 -3.36 37.05 8.92
C GLU A 17 -4.76 36.72 9.43
N VAL A 18 -4.99 35.48 9.90
CA VAL A 18 -6.26 35.11 10.52
C VAL A 18 -6.49 35.89 11.82
N ALA A 19 -5.47 36.02 12.67
CA ALA A 19 -5.56 36.81 13.90
C ALA A 19 -5.86 38.30 13.63
N ARG A 20 -5.30 38.88 12.56
CA ARG A 20 -5.61 40.27 12.14
C ARG A 20 -7.06 40.43 11.68
N HIS A 21 -7.55 39.53 10.82
CA HIS A 21 -8.93 39.59 10.34
C HIS A 21 -9.95 39.38 11.46
N VAL A 22 -9.67 38.48 12.41
CA VAL A 22 -10.52 38.27 13.60
C VAL A 22 -10.51 39.50 14.51
N ALA A 23 -9.34 40.09 14.76
CA ALA A 23 -9.22 41.31 15.57
C ALA A 23 -9.92 42.52 14.91
N GLU A 24 -9.92 42.60 13.57
CA GLU A 24 -10.60 43.65 12.82
C GLU A 24 -12.13 43.47 12.75
N ALA A 25 -12.61 42.23 12.63
CA ALA A 25 -14.02 41.88 12.74
C ALA A 25 -14.57 42.21 14.14
N ALA A 26 -13.81 41.88 15.18
CA ALA A 26 -14.18 42.17 16.58
C ALA A 26 -14.28 43.69 16.84
N ARG A 27 -13.41 44.51 16.23
CA ARG A 27 -13.44 45.97 16.36
C ARG A 27 -14.62 46.63 15.64
N THR A 28 -15.01 46.11 14.48
CA THR A 28 -15.97 46.79 13.60
C THR A 28 -17.42 46.35 13.80
N LYS A 29 -17.68 45.28 14.58
CA LYS A 29 -19.00 44.66 14.81
C LYS A 29 -19.80 44.37 13.52
N ARG A 30 -19.14 44.38 12.36
CA ARG A 30 -19.71 43.98 11.08
C ARG A 30 -19.38 42.51 10.83
N PRO A 31 -20.32 41.70 10.33
CA PRO A 31 -20.01 40.36 9.90
C PRO A 31 -19.03 40.44 8.72
N VAL A 32 -17.76 40.16 9.00
CA VAL A 32 -16.76 39.99 7.94
C VAL A 32 -17.09 38.65 7.29
N ARG A 33 -17.48 38.67 6.00
CA ARG A 33 -17.44 37.46 5.19
C ARG A 33 -15.99 36.99 5.26
N LEU A 34 -15.74 35.90 5.97
CA LEU A 34 -14.53 35.11 5.78
C LEU A 34 -14.59 34.70 4.31
N GLY A 35 -14.00 35.50 3.42
CA GLY A 35 -13.78 35.09 2.03
C GLY A 35 -13.16 33.71 2.07
N ALA A 36 -13.50 32.83 1.13
CA ALA A 36 -13.11 31.43 1.12
C ALA A 36 -11.66 31.27 1.62
N VAL A 37 -11.50 30.90 2.89
CA VAL A 37 -10.19 30.63 3.46
C VAL A 37 -9.81 29.32 2.81
N GLY A 38 -8.86 29.36 1.88
CA GLY A 38 -8.30 28.16 1.27
C GLY A 38 -7.66 27.31 2.36
N ILE A 39 -8.44 26.38 2.93
CA ILE A 39 -7.90 25.37 3.83
C ILE A 39 -7.11 24.42 2.95
N ASP A 40 -5.80 24.45 3.16
CA ASP A 40 -4.85 23.66 2.41
C ASP A 40 -4.87 22.21 2.90
N VAL A 41 -5.35 21.30 2.05
CA VAL A 41 -5.32 19.84 2.24
C VAL A 41 -3.90 19.27 2.44
N ARG A 42 -2.84 20.09 2.29
CA ARG A 42 -1.46 19.85 2.75
C ARG A 42 -1.25 20.04 4.26
N HIS A 43 -2.33 20.21 5.05
CA HIS A 43 -2.27 20.19 6.51
C HIS A 43 -1.40 19.01 6.97
N ARG A 44 -0.39 19.38 7.77
CA ARG A 44 0.82 18.61 8.09
C ARG A 44 0.53 17.12 8.24
N LEU A 45 1.08 16.27 7.37
CA LEU A 45 1.12 14.85 7.68
C LEU A 45 1.81 14.66 9.04
N PRO A 46 1.41 13.65 9.83
CA PRO A 46 2.16 13.24 11.00
C PRO A 46 3.66 13.15 10.72
N ALA A 47 4.47 13.46 11.74
CA ALA A 47 5.91 13.28 11.64
C ALA A 47 6.24 11.83 11.27
N GLY A 48 7.27 11.63 10.44
CA GLY A 48 7.67 10.30 9.95
C GLY A 48 6.92 9.83 8.71
N LEU A 49 6.23 10.73 8.00
CA LEU A 49 5.54 10.43 6.74
C LEU A 49 6.03 11.26 5.55
N SER A 50 5.99 10.66 4.38
CA SER A 50 6.09 11.30 3.07
C SER A 50 4.88 10.92 2.21
N LEU A 51 4.57 11.75 1.21
CA LEU A 51 3.51 11.53 0.24
C LEU A 51 4.09 11.61 -1.16
N VAL A 52 3.75 10.64 -2.01
CA VAL A 52 3.78 10.78 -3.48
C VAL A 52 2.34 10.84 -3.96
N HIS A 53 2.00 11.91 -4.67
CA HIS A 53 0.71 12.08 -5.34
C HIS A 53 0.90 12.04 -6.85
N VAL A 54 0.23 11.10 -7.49
CA VAL A 54 0.25 10.86 -8.93
C VAL A 54 -1.12 11.18 -9.49
N GLN A 55 -1.19 12.12 -10.42
CA GLN A 55 -2.43 12.62 -10.99
C GLN A 55 -2.45 12.37 -12.49
N ARG A 56 -3.53 11.78 -12.99
CA ARG A 56 -3.76 11.60 -14.43
C ARG A 56 -3.94 12.97 -15.08
N GLU A 57 -3.26 13.20 -16.18
CA GLU A 57 -3.32 14.43 -16.97
C GLU A 57 -3.52 14.05 -18.44
N ARG A 58 -4.56 14.61 -19.07
CA ARG A 58 -4.89 14.37 -20.48
C ARG A 58 -4.52 15.61 -21.29
N SER A 59 -3.74 15.43 -22.34
CA SER A 59 -3.38 16.49 -23.29
C SER A 59 -3.59 15.96 -24.70
N GLY A 60 -4.70 16.33 -25.33
CA GLY A 60 -5.15 15.71 -26.58
C GLY A 60 -5.41 14.21 -26.40
N GLU A 61 -4.80 13.38 -27.26
CA GLU A 61 -4.91 11.92 -27.20
C GLU A 61 -3.94 11.28 -26.19
N LEU A 62 -2.92 12.02 -25.75
CA LEU A 62 -1.93 11.52 -24.81
C LEU A 62 -2.47 11.56 -23.38
N THR A 63 -2.41 10.41 -22.72
CA THR A 63 -2.64 10.32 -21.27
C THR A 63 -1.30 10.14 -20.57
N SER A 64 -0.95 11.14 -19.76
CA SER A 64 0.26 11.19 -18.96
C SER A 64 -0.09 11.36 -17.48
N TYR A 65 0.92 11.55 -16.64
CA TYR A 65 0.69 11.90 -15.24
C TYR A 65 1.66 12.95 -14.71
N ARG A 66 1.16 13.72 -13.74
CA ARG A 66 1.93 14.61 -12.88
C ARG A 66 2.31 13.88 -11.60
N VAL A 67 3.54 14.07 -11.12
CA VAL A 67 3.96 13.58 -9.81
C VAL A 67 4.29 14.77 -8.91
N ARG A 68 3.68 14.81 -7.74
CA ARG A 68 4.08 15.71 -6.66
C ARG A 68 4.46 14.91 -5.44
N ALA A 69 5.57 15.27 -4.79
CA ALA A 69 6.01 14.58 -3.59
C ALA A 69 6.43 15.54 -2.49
N TRP A 70 6.17 15.14 -1.25
CA TRP A 70 6.46 15.93 -0.06
C TRP A 70 7.02 15.04 1.04
N CYS A 71 8.01 15.55 1.75
CA CYS A 71 8.52 14.97 2.97
C CYS A 71 8.37 15.98 4.10
N TRP A 72 7.69 15.60 5.18
CA TRP A 72 7.31 16.56 6.23
C TRP A 72 8.41 16.86 7.25
N CYS A 73 9.60 16.27 7.10
CA CYS A 73 10.76 16.60 7.93
C CYS A 73 11.32 18.01 7.65
N GLY A 74 10.96 18.62 6.50
CA GLY A 74 11.47 19.92 6.08
C GLY A 74 12.90 19.92 5.52
N ALA A 75 13.60 18.79 5.60
CA ALA A 75 14.97 18.64 5.08
C ALA A 75 15.01 18.35 3.56
N HIS A 76 13.92 17.83 3.00
CA HIS A 76 13.83 17.54 1.56
C HIS A 76 12.84 18.51 0.90
N PRO A 77 13.26 19.27 -0.13
CA PRO A 77 12.35 20.15 -0.84
C PRO A 77 11.23 19.33 -1.51
N PRO A 78 10.02 19.89 -1.63
CA PRO A 78 8.96 19.28 -2.42
C PRO A 78 9.42 19.01 -3.85
N LEU A 79 8.97 17.89 -4.40
CA LEU A 79 9.17 17.54 -5.81
C LEU A 79 7.89 17.82 -6.59
N ASP A 80 8.01 18.44 -7.76
CA ASP A 80 6.91 18.61 -8.71
C ASP A 80 7.43 18.29 -10.11
N LEU A 81 6.91 17.19 -10.67
CA LEU A 81 7.22 16.72 -12.01
C LEU A 81 5.95 16.91 -12.86
N PRO A 82 5.92 17.91 -13.76
CA PRO A 82 4.75 18.16 -14.60
C PRO A 82 4.49 16.99 -15.54
N PRO A 83 3.31 16.92 -16.19
CA PRO A 83 3.09 16.01 -17.32
C PRO A 83 4.21 16.07 -18.35
N HIS A 84 4.61 14.93 -18.91
CA HIS A 84 5.70 14.85 -19.89
C HIS A 84 5.54 13.61 -20.78
N PRO A 85 6.03 13.63 -22.05
CA PRO A 85 6.00 12.46 -22.94
C PRO A 85 6.74 11.22 -22.42
N GLU A 86 7.64 11.35 -21.44
CA GLU A 86 8.29 10.21 -20.78
C GLU A 86 7.49 9.67 -19.58
N ARG A 87 6.43 10.39 -19.17
CA ARG A 87 5.52 10.05 -18.06
C ARG A 87 4.15 9.65 -18.59
N LEU A 88 4.14 8.83 -19.64
CA LEU A 88 2.93 8.19 -20.15
C LEU A 88 2.50 7.05 -19.23
N ILE A 89 1.20 6.75 -19.23
CA ILE A 89 0.70 5.53 -18.59
C ILE A 89 1.42 4.34 -19.23
N ALA A 90 1.99 3.48 -18.40
CA ALA A 90 2.71 2.28 -18.82
C ALA A 90 1.93 1.03 -18.39
N PRO A 91 0.86 0.66 -19.12
CA PRO A 91 0.02 -0.47 -18.74
C PRO A 91 0.80 -1.79 -18.76
N ASP A 92 1.92 -1.84 -19.49
CA ASP A 92 2.78 -3.02 -19.60
C ASP A 92 3.62 -3.30 -18.35
N LEU A 93 3.64 -2.38 -17.38
CA LEU A 93 4.37 -2.55 -16.13
C LEU A 93 3.50 -3.07 -14.98
N THR A 94 2.19 -3.28 -15.20
CA THR A 94 1.30 -3.78 -14.14
C THR A 94 1.64 -5.22 -13.78
N LEU A 95 1.67 -5.51 -12.47
CA LEU A 95 1.86 -6.88 -11.98
C LEU A 95 0.72 -7.82 -12.37
N ALA A 96 -0.44 -7.28 -12.79
CA ALA A 96 -1.54 -8.08 -13.31
C ALA A 96 -1.18 -8.90 -14.56
N ARG A 97 -0.10 -8.54 -15.26
CA ARG A 97 0.35 -9.21 -16.47
C ARG A 97 1.06 -10.56 -16.23
N LEU A 98 1.59 -10.77 -15.03
CA LEU A 98 2.34 -11.97 -14.62
C LEU A 98 1.57 -13.31 -14.75
N HIS A 99 0.28 -13.30 -15.16
CA HIS A 99 -0.54 -14.49 -15.35
C HIS A 99 -0.35 -15.20 -16.68
N ALA A 100 0.00 -14.48 -17.74
CA ALA A 100 -0.09 -15.06 -19.06
C ALA A 100 1.01 -16.12 -19.16
N GLU A 101 0.63 -17.37 -19.41
CA GLU A 101 1.57 -18.40 -19.85
C GLU A 101 2.47 -17.78 -20.94
N GLY A 102 3.77 -17.66 -20.65
CA GLY A 102 4.75 -17.04 -21.55
C GLY A 102 5.27 -15.67 -21.13
N GLU A 103 4.70 -14.99 -20.12
CA GLU A 103 5.34 -13.80 -19.56
C GLU A 103 6.51 -14.16 -18.66
N ASN A 104 7.66 -13.57 -18.96
CA ASN A 104 8.89 -13.85 -18.26
C ASN A 104 9.05 -12.90 -17.06
N PRO A 105 9.07 -13.42 -15.81
CA PRO A 105 9.20 -12.59 -14.60
C PRO A 105 10.38 -11.62 -14.64
N SER A 106 11.51 -12.04 -15.20
CA SER A 106 12.71 -11.20 -15.29
C SER A 106 12.55 -10.03 -16.25
N GLU A 107 11.85 -10.21 -17.36
CA GLU A 107 11.59 -9.12 -18.31
C GLU A 107 10.70 -8.04 -17.69
N LEU A 108 9.66 -8.43 -16.93
CA LEU A 108 8.83 -7.46 -16.21
C LEU A 108 9.67 -6.68 -15.18
N LEU A 109 10.53 -7.36 -14.41
CA LEU A 109 11.37 -6.68 -13.42
C LEU A 109 12.41 -5.76 -14.06
N LEU A 110 13.00 -6.17 -15.19
CA LEU A 110 13.91 -5.33 -15.99
C LEU A 110 13.19 -4.13 -16.60
N ALA A 111 11.96 -4.30 -17.10
CA ALA A 111 11.15 -3.21 -17.62
C ALA A 111 10.79 -2.19 -16.52
N VAL A 112 10.52 -2.66 -15.30
CA VAL A 112 10.34 -1.78 -14.12
C VAL A 112 11.65 -1.07 -13.77
N ALA A 113 12.80 -1.71 -13.90
CA ALA A 113 14.11 -1.09 -13.69
C ALA A 113 14.36 0.04 -14.70
N GLU A 114 14.17 -0.22 -16.00
CA GLU A 114 14.30 0.78 -17.07
C GLU A 114 13.28 1.91 -16.92
N TRP A 115 12.05 1.61 -16.51
CA TRP A 115 11.09 2.63 -16.17
C TRP A 115 11.55 3.49 -14.98
N SER A 116 12.13 2.87 -13.95
CA SER A 116 12.65 3.58 -12.77
C SER A 116 13.79 4.55 -13.13
N THR A 117 14.69 4.19 -14.06
CA THR A 117 15.79 5.06 -14.48
C THR A 117 15.31 6.30 -15.24
N ARG A 118 14.25 6.17 -16.05
CA ARG A 118 13.58 7.32 -16.70
C ARG A 118 12.90 8.27 -15.70
N HIS A 119 12.75 7.84 -14.44
CA HIS A 119 12.19 8.62 -13.34
C HIS A 119 13.26 9.08 -12.34
N GLU A 120 14.50 9.30 -12.80
CA GLU A 120 15.67 9.66 -11.97
C GLU A 120 15.33 10.68 -10.88
N ARG A 121 14.71 11.82 -11.24
CA ARG A 121 14.38 12.87 -10.25
C ARG A 121 13.48 12.38 -9.11
N LEU A 122 12.55 11.47 -9.38
CA LEU A 122 11.67 10.87 -8.37
C LEU A 122 12.41 9.81 -7.56
N THR A 123 13.11 8.89 -8.21
CA THR A 123 13.84 7.80 -7.53
C THR A 123 14.97 8.35 -6.66
N ASP A 124 15.66 9.40 -7.10
CA ASP A 124 16.63 10.14 -6.31
C ASP A 124 16.02 10.82 -5.08
N TRP A 125 14.84 11.43 -5.26
CA TRP A 125 14.14 12.07 -4.15
C TRP A 125 13.73 11.03 -3.11
N LEU A 126 13.20 9.89 -3.54
CA LEU A 126 12.81 8.77 -2.67
C LEU A 126 14.03 8.14 -1.99
N ALA A 127 15.15 7.97 -2.69
CA ALA A 127 16.40 7.47 -2.11
C ALA A 127 16.89 8.39 -0.98
N ARG A 128 16.88 9.72 -1.18
CA ARG A 128 17.24 10.68 -0.13
C ARG A 128 16.33 10.61 1.09
N VAL A 129 15.01 10.49 0.87
CA VAL A 129 14.04 10.32 1.96
C VAL A 129 14.30 9.02 2.72
N ALA A 130 14.55 7.93 2.00
CA ALA A 130 14.88 6.64 2.60
C ALA A 130 16.16 6.68 3.43
N ASP A 131 17.22 7.30 2.92
CA ASP A 131 18.51 7.39 3.62
C ASP A 131 18.43 8.30 4.85
N ALA A 132 17.60 9.34 4.81
CA ALA A 132 17.43 10.27 5.93
C ALA A 132 16.60 9.71 7.08
N HIS A 133 15.63 8.82 6.79
CA HIS A 133 14.65 8.39 7.78
C HIS A 133 14.69 6.89 8.11
N GLY A 134 15.34 6.09 7.26
CA GLY A 134 15.46 4.65 7.44
C GLY A 134 14.14 3.90 7.25
N PRO A 135 14.13 2.59 7.59
CA PRO A 135 13.01 1.69 7.29
C PRO A 135 11.73 2.01 8.06
N GLY A 136 11.84 2.76 9.16
CA GLY A 136 10.70 3.22 9.92
C GLY A 136 9.91 4.34 9.23
N HIS A 137 10.37 4.95 8.14
CA HIS A 137 9.60 6.02 7.50
C HIS A 137 8.39 5.49 6.73
N GLY A 138 7.24 6.13 6.89
CA GLY A 138 6.04 5.82 6.12
C GLY A 138 5.99 6.59 4.81
N LEU A 139 5.74 5.90 3.71
CA LEU A 139 5.50 6.50 2.41
C LEU A 139 4.06 6.21 1.97
N VAL A 140 3.25 7.26 1.87
CA VAL A 140 1.90 7.16 1.30
C VAL A 140 1.99 7.45 -0.20
N ILE A 141 1.38 6.58 -1.00
CA ILE A 141 1.32 6.68 -2.45
C ILE A 141 -0.14 6.86 -2.84
N ARG A 142 -0.50 8.07 -3.20
CA ARG A 142 -1.81 8.40 -3.74
C ARG A 142 -1.71 8.39 -5.26
N ASP A 143 -2.22 7.33 -5.88
CA ASP A 143 -2.21 7.18 -7.32
C ASP A 143 -3.65 7.21 -7.87
N ASP A 144 -4.03 8.35 -8.41
CA ASP A 144 -5.36 8.59 -8.97
C ASP A 144 -5.41 8.23 -10.47
N THR A 145 -4.36 7.59 -11.02
CA THR A 145 -4.23 7.36 -12.47
C THR A 145 -4.90 6.11 -12.98
N GLY A 146 -5.22 5.14 -12.12
CA GLY A 146 -5.73 3.83 -12.53
C GLY A 146 -4.75 3.02 -13.40
N SER A 147 -3.48 3.43 -13.46
CA SER A 147 -2.45 2.76 -14.26
C SER A 147 -1.88 1.50 -13.61
N GLU A 148 -2.16 1.32 -12.31
CA GLU A 148 -1.69 0.16 -11.53
C GLU A 148 -0.15 0.04 -11.50
N LEU A 149 0.57 1.15 -11.71
CA LEU A 149 2.03 1.18 -11.67
C LEU A 149 2.57 0.58 -10.37
N PRO A 150 3.59 -0.30 -10.42
CA PRO A 150 4.09 -1.00 -9.25
C PRO A 150 5.09 -0.13 -8.48
N TRP A 151 4.62 0.96 -7.87
CA TRP A 151 5.47 1.92 -7.17
C TRP A 151 6.40 1.29 -6.13
N GLU A 152 5.95 0.24 -5.45
CA GLU A 152 6.71 -0.52 -4.46
C GLU A 152 7.94 -1.20 -5.08
N LEU A 153 7.93 -1.51 -6.38
CA LEU A 153 9.07 -2.06 -7.12
C LEU A 153 10.01 -0.99 -7.71
N LEU A 154 9.80 0.30 -7.45
CA LEU A 154 10.72 1.34 -7.91
C LEU A 154 12.16 1.08 -7.45
N TRP A 155 13.09 1.18 -8.39
CA TRP A 155 14.52 1.04 -8.11
C TRP A 155 15.07 2.36 -7.59
N LEU A 156 15.47 2.35 -6.34
CA LEU A 156 16.13 3.47 -5.70
C LEU A 156 17.63 3.37 -5.95
N PRO A 157 18.28 4.41 -6.50
CA PRO A 157 19.72 4.39 -6.68
C PRO A 157 20.42 4.20 -5.34
N GLY A 158 21.44 3.35 -5.33
CA GLY A 158 22.32 3.22 -4.18
C GLY A 158 23.14 4.50 -4.02
N ARG A 159 23.15 5.06 -2.82
CA ARG A 159 23.97 6.23 -2.48
C ARG A 159 25.09 5.80 -1.54
N PRO A 160 26.36 6.12 -1.85
CA PRO A 160 27.43 5.85 -0.91
C PRO A 160 27.16 6.62 0.39
N ALA A 161 27.53 6.01 1.52
CA ALA A 161 27.55 6.73 2.78
C ALA A 161 28.45 7.98 2.63
N PRO A 162 28.13 9.09 3.32
CA PRO A 162 29.03 10.24 3.33
C PRO A 162 30.42 9.75 3.77
N PRO A 163 31.49 10.04 2.99
CA PRO A 163 32.82 9.55 3.33
C PRO A 163 33.20 10.06 4.72
N THR A 164 33.79 9.20 5.53
CA THR A 164 34.40 9.63 6.79
C THR A 164 35.63 10.50 6.49
N ALA A 165 36.08 11.29 7.48
CA ALA A 165 37.30 12.10 7.35
C ALA A 165 38.56 11.25 7.06
N GLU A 166 38.50 9.95 7.33
CA GLU A 166 39.56 8.98 7.01
C GLU A 166 39.44 8.45 5.57
N ASP A 167 38.22 8.15 5.09
CA ASP A 167 37.96 7.72 3.71
C ASP A 167 38.41 8.78 2.70
N ALA A 168 38.17 10.06 3.00
CA ALA A 168 38.55 11.18 2.14
C ALA A 168 40.06 11.26 1.85
N ARG A 169 40.91 10.67 2.71
CA ARG A 169 42.38 10.66 2.54
C ARG A 169 42.89 9.48 1.72
N ARG A 170 42.06 8.45 1.51
CA ARG A 170 42.46 7.19 0.86
C ARG A 170 41.72 6.90 -0.45
N ALA A 171 40.74 7.73 -0.84
CA ALA A 171 39.71 7.31 -1.79
C ALA A 171 40.17 7.21 -3.26
N GLU A 172 40.38 5.98 -3.72
CA GLU A 172 39.86 5.58 -5.02
C GLU A 172 38.32 5.62 -4.99
N PRO A 173 37.65 6.00 -6.09
CA PRO A 173 36.19 6.07 -6.13
C PRO A 173 35.58 4.67 -5.95
N ALA A 174 35.02 4.39 -4.78
CA ALA A 174 34.28 3.17 -4.52
C ALA A 174 33.07 3.07 -5.48
N ALA A 175 32.81 1.87 -6.00
CA ALA A 175 31.64 1.62 -6.82
C ALA A 175 30.35 1.97 -6.04
N PRO A 176 29.34 2.59 -6.68
CA PRO A 176 28.10 2.91 -6.01
C PRO A 176 27.43 1.63 -5.51
N PRO A 177 26.80 1.68 -4.31
CA PRO A 177 26.10 0.53 -3.78
C PRO A 177 24.97 0.09 -4.73
N PRO A 178 24.57 -1.19 -4.67
CA PRO A 178 23.52 -1.69 -5.54
C PRO A 178 22.20 -0.94 -5.30
N PRO A 179 21.34 -0.84 -6.33
CA PRO A 179 20.02 -0.27 -6.16
C PRO A 179 19.18 -1.09 -5.18
N ARG A 180 18.16 -0.47 -4.59
CA ARG A 180 17.22 -1.09 -3.64
C ARG A 180 15.79 -0.94 -4.14
N LEU A 181 14.91 -1.88 -3.80
CA LEU A 181 13.48 -1.75 -4.10
C LEU A 181 12.77 -0.89 -3.03
N LEU A 182 11.93 0.04 -3.46
CA LEU A 182 11.24 0.99 -2.59
C LEU A 182 10.46 0.30 -1.45
N GLY A 183 9.67 -0.72 -1.78
CA GLY A 183 8.80 -1.44 -0.85
C GLY A 183 9.52 -2.36 0.15
N ALA A 184 10.82 -2.64 -0.06
CA ALA A 184 11.68 -3.27 0.94
C ALA A 184 12.39 -2.23 1.82
N THR A 185 12.54 -1.00 1.30
CA THR A 185 13.29 0.08 1.94
C THR A 185 12.42 0.89 2.89
N LEU A 186 11.19 1.25 2.50
CA LEU A 186 10.27 2.09 3.27
C LEU A 186 8.94 1.38 3.54
N ARG A 187 8.21 1.81 4.58
CA ARG A 187 6.83 1.36 4.83
C ARG A 187 5.89 2.01 3.82
N THR A 188 5.65 1.34 2.71
CA THR A 188 4.78 1.84 1.64
C THR A 188 3.32 1.52 1.93
N THR A 189 2.44 2.51 1.80
CA THR A 189 0.99 2.28 1.69
C THR A 189 0.42 3.05 0.52
N ARG A 190 -0.71 2.58 0.01
CA ARG A 190 -1.47 3.25 -1.03
C ARG A 190 -2.66 3.99 -0.44
N TRP A 191 -3.14 4.98 -1.19
CA TRP A 191 -4.32 5.75 -0.84
C TRP A 191 -5.24 5.92 -2.04
N ILE A 192 -6.54 5.64 -1.85
CA ILE A 192 -7.58 5.86 -2.84
C ILE A 192 -8.49 6.97 -2.33
N VAL A 193 -8.74 7.97 -3.17
CA VAL A 193 -9.64 9.07 -2.86
C VAL A 193 -11.08 8.62 -3.06
N ARG A 194 -11.83 8.54 -1.97
CA ARG A 194 -13.26 8.26 -1.94
C ARG A 194 -14.06 9.56 -2.06
N ASP A 195 -13.59 10.64 -1.45
CA ASP A 195 -14.21 11.97 -1.47
C ASP A 195 -13.19 13.11 -1.73
N PRO A 196 -13.51 14.20 -2.46
CA PRO A 196 -12.57 15.29 -2.73
C PRO A 196 -12.10 16.04 -1.47
N ARG A 197 -12.87 15.96 -0.38
CA ARG A 197 -12.55 16.51 0.94
C ARG A 197 -11.85 15.52 1.85
N GLU A 198 -11.68 14.27 1.38
CA GLU A 198 -11.04 13.24 2.16
C GLU A 198 -9.59 13.62 2.48
N ARG A 199 -9.28 13.52 3.77
CA ARG A 199 -7.93 13.73 4.28
C ARG A 199 -7.14 12.43 4.15
N LEU A 200 -5.82 12.55 4.25
CA LEU A 200 -4.97 11.37 4.43
C LEU A 200 -5.44 10.58 5.66
N PRO A 201 -5.27 9.25 5.67
CA PRO A 201 -5.81 8.42 6.73
C PRO A 201 -5.21 8.86 8.06
N GLU A 202 -6.04 8.94 9.09
CA GLU A 202 -5.55 8.99 10.46
C GLU A 202 -5.38 7.55 10.97
N PRO A 203 -4.36 7.27 11.80
CA PRO A 203 -4.26 5.96 12.43
C PRO A 203 -5.48 5.73 13.31
N VAL A 204 -6.27 4.71 12.98
CA VAL A 204 -7.32 4.21 13.87
C VAL A 204 -6.63 3.41 14.99
N PRO A 205 -6.90 3.70 16.28
CA PRO A 205 -6.36 2.89 17.37
C PRO A 205 -6.77 1.42 17.19
N PRO A 206 -5.84 0.46 17.32
CA PRO A 206 -6.17 -0.95 17.17
C PRO A 206 -7.17 -1.36 18.24
N ARG A 207 -8.24 -2.04 17.83
CA ARG A 207 -9.16 -2.74 18.74
C ARG A 207 -8.84 -4.22 18.69
N PRO A 208 -8.45 -4.86 19.81
CA PRO A 208 -8.17 -6.29 19.83
C PRO A 208 -9.42 -7.09 19.45
N GLY A 209 -9.42 -7.74 18.30
CA GLY A 209 -10.52 -8.60 17.86
C GLY A 209 -10.01 -9.93 17.34
N ARG A 210 -10.94 -10.81 16.98
CA ARG A 210 -10.61 -12.07 16.31
C ARG A 210 -10.29 -11.87 14.83
N VAL A 211 -9.76 -12.91 14.22
CA VAL A 211 -9.74 -13.10 12.77
C VAL A 211 -11.07 -13.70 12.35
N LEU A 212 -11.82 -13.01 11.50
CA LEU A 212 -12.98 -13.56 10.80
C LEU A 212 -12.55 -13.90 9.38
N SER A 213 -12.57 -15.17 8.99
CA SER A 213 -12.03 -15.57 7.68
C SER A 213 -13.04 -16.33 6.82
N TYR A 214 -13.00 -16.08 5.52
CA TYR A 214 -13.52 -16.98 4.50
C TYR A 214 -12.38 -17.60 3.70
N THR A 215 -12.42 -18.92 3.50
CA THR A 215 -11.49 -19.65 2.63
C THR A 215 -12.24 -20.56 1.67
N GLU A 216 -11.98 -20.39 0.37
CA GLU A 216 -12.41 -21.32 -0.66
C GLU A 216 -11.64 -22.64 -0.57
N ALA A 217 -12.18 -23.73 -1.12
CA ALA A 217 -11.67 -25.09 -0.90
C ALA A 217 -10.15 -25.24 -1.19
N GLY A 218 -9.64 -24.65 -2.27
CA GLY A 218 -8.22 -24.69 -2.63
C GLY A 218 -7.28 -23.86 -1.73
N MET A 219 -7.84 -22.95 -0.94
CA MET A 219 -7.08 -21.99 -0.11
C MET A 219 -7.25 -22.23 1.39
N ARG A 220 -7.85 -23.36 1.80
CA ARG A 220 -8.05 -23.71 3.22
C ARG A 220 -6.76 -23.75 4.04
N GLY A 221 -5.62 -24.05 3.41
CA GLY A 221 -4.30 -24.06 4.06
C GLY A 221 -3.92 -22.71 4.69
N ASP A 222 -4.50 -21.61 4.23
CA ASP A 222 -4.23 -20.27 4.78
C ASP A 222 -4.71 -20.13 6.23
N ALA A 223 -5.65 -20.97 6.68
CA ALA A 223 -6.14 -20.97 8.05
C ALA A 223 -5.03 -21.23 9.08
N GLU A 224 -3.98 -21.97 8.70
CA GLU A 224 -2.86 -22.27 9.58
C GLU A 224 -2.08 -21.02 10.02
N ALA A 225 -2.04 -19.98 9.17
CA ALA A 225 -1.41 -18.70 9.50
C ALA A 225 -2.07 -18.00 10.69
N PHE A 226 -3.33 -18.33 10.99
CA PHE A 226 -4.12 -17.70 12.05
C PHE A 226 -4.16 -18.47 13.36
N ARG A 227 -3.53 -19.65 13.43
CA ARG A 227 -3.47 -20.48 14.65
C ARG A 227 -3.07 -19.70 15.93
N PRO A 228 -2.17 -18.70 15.90
CA PRO A 228 -1.84 -17.94 17.11
C PRO A 228 -2.96 -17.04 17.66
N PHE A 229 -4.05 -16.82 16.91
CA PHE A 229 -5.07 -15.82 17.19
C PHE A 229 -6.44 -16.45 17.45
N ALA A 230 -7.32 -15.72 18.14
CA ALA A 230 -8.74 -16.05 18.12
C ALA A 230 -9.25 -15.99 16.68
N HIS A 231 -9.87 -17.05 16.19
CA HIS A 231 -10.18 -17.24 14.77
C HIS A 231 -11.55 -17.89 14.58
N THR A 232 -12.38 -17.28 13.73
CA THR A 232 -13.66 -17.82 13.27
C THR A 232 -13.58 -18.09 11.77
N PRO A 233 -13.34 -19.35 11.36
CA PRO A 233 -13.27 -19.72 9.95
C PRO A 233 -14.66 -19.99 9.36
N HIS A 234 -14.83 -19.64 8.09
CA HIS A 234 -15.98 -19.99 7.27
C HIS A 234 -15.51 -20.55 5.92
N THR A 235 -16.23 -21.56 5.44
CA THR A 235 -16.05 -22.16 4.11
C THR A 235 -17.18 -21.79 3.14
N ARG A 236 -18.23 -21.10 3.64
CA ARG A 236 -19.38 -20.65 2.87
C ARG A 236 -19.45 -19.13 2.89
N PHE A 237 -19.30 -18.52 1.71
CA PHE A 237 -19.21 -17.06 1.62
C PHE A 237 -20.46 -16.31 2.14
N PRO A 238 -21.69 -16.78 1.90
CA PRO A 238 -22.88 -16.12 2.46
C PRO A 238 -22.87 -16.05 3.99
N LEU A 239 -22.49 -17.14 4.68
CA LEU A 239 -22.43 -17.18 6.15
C LEU A 239 -21.36 -16.22 6.69
N PHE A 240 -20.21 -16.14 6.02
CA PHE A 240 -19.18 -15.16 6.32
C PHE A 240 -19.68 -13.71 6.18
N LEU A 241 -20.44 -13.42 5.11
CA LEU A 241 -21.02 -12.09 4.90
C LEU A 241 -22.08 -11.75 5.94
N ASP A 242 -22.89 -12.74 6.36
CA ASP A 242 -23.88 -12.54 7.43
C ASP A 242 -23.17 -12.27 8.78
N GLN A 243 -22.05 -12.94 9.05
CA GLN A 243 -21.21 -12.67 10.23
C GLN A 243 -20.58 -11.26 10.22
N LEU A 244 -20.33 -10.67 9.04
CA LEU A 244 -19.88 -9.27 8.92
C LEU A 244 -20.98 -8.24 9.22
N GLU A 245 -22.25 -8.66 9.31
CA GLU A 245 -23.33 -7.82 9.80
C GLU A 245 -23.46 -7.85 11.34
N ASP A 246 -22.88 -8.87 11.98
CA ASP A 246 -22.89 -9.02 13.42
C ASP A 246 -21.74 -8.23 14.06
N THR A 247 -22.10 -7.36 15.00
CA THR A 247 -21.17 -6.51 15.76
C THR A 247 -21.00 -6.95 17.21
N ALA A 248 -21.68 -8.02 17.64
CA ALA A 248 -21.62 -8.52 19.02
C ALA A 248 -20.21 -8.99 19.40
N GLU A 249 -19.47 -9.45 18.40
CA GLU A 249 -18.20 -10.12 18.58
C GLU A 249 -17.12 -9.30 17.85
N GLU A 250 -16.07 -8.86 18.56
CA GLU A 250 -15.07 -7.94 18.01
C GLU A 250 -14.19 -8.62 16.94
N THR A 251 -14.07 -7.95 15.79
CA THR A 251 -13.25 -8.39 14.64
C THR A 251 -12.11 -7.41 14.44
N GLY A 252 -10.88 -7.92 14.45
CA GLY A 252 -9.67 -7.13 14.19
C GLY A 252 -9.15 -7.29 12.76
N LEU A 253 -9.35 -8.49 12.18
CA LEU A 253 -8.99 -8.83 10.81
C LEU A 253 -10.14 -9.55 10.12
N VAL A 254 -10.47 -9.09 8.93
CA VAL A 254 -11.35 -9.78 7.98
C VAL A 254 -10.46 -10.38 6.88
N TYR A 255 -10.39 -11.70 6.80
CA TYR A 255 -9.57 -12.41 5.82
C TYR A 255 -10.45 -13.08 4.76
N VAL A 256 -10.12 -12.93 3.48
CA VAL A 256 -10.85 -13.53 2.37
C VAL A 256 -9.84 -14.16 1.43
N ALA A 257 -9.80 -15.49 1.37
CA ALA A 257 -9.02 -16.25 0.39
C ALA A 257 -9.96 -16.96 -0.60
N CYS A 258 -9.93 -16.52 -1.86
CA CYS A 258 -10.74 -17.08 -2.93
C CYS A 258 -10.20 -16.67 -4.30
N HIS A 259 -10.76 -17.22 -5.37
CA HIS A 259 -10.49 -16.71 -6.71
C HIS A 259 -11.11 -15.32 -6.89
N GLY A 260 -10.35 -14.40 -7.49
CA GLY A 260 -10.84 -13.08 -7.90
C GLY A 260 -10.93 -12.99 -9.41
N THR A 261 -12.00 -12.37 -9.90
CA THR A 261 -12.18 -12.08 -11.33
C THR A 261 -12.13 -10.58 -11.56
N TYR A 262 -11.41 -10.17 -12.59
CA TYR A 262 -11.32 -8.78 -13.03
C TYR A 262 -11.86 -8.63 -14.45
N GLY A 263 -12.50 -7.50 -14.70
CA GLY A 263 -12.98 -7.09 -16.01
C GLY A 263 -12.93 -5.58 -16.17
N ALA A 264 -13.31 -5.09 -17.35
CA ALA A 264 -13.32 -3.67 -17.67
C ALA A 264 -14.44 -2.89 -16.95
N ARG A 265 -15.43 -3.59 -16.38
CA ARG A 265 -16.61 -3.00 -15.75
C ARG A 265 -16.84 -3.52 -14.34
N LEU A 266 -17.49 -2.72 -13.50
CA LEU A 266 -17.81 -3.11 -12.12
C LEU A 266 -18.63 -4.39 -11.99
N GLY A 267 -19.51 -4.68 -12.96
CA GLY A 267 -20.31 -5.91 -12.96
C GLY A 267 -19.50 -7.18 -13.22
N GLU A 268 -18.27 -7.05 -13.72
CA GLU A 268 -17.38 -8.16 -14.05
C GLU A 268 -16.41 -8.47 -12.90
N LEU A 269 -16.33 -7.59 -11.89
CA LEU A 269 -15.50 -7.79 -10.71
C LEU A 269 -16.16 -8.79 -9.77
N ARG A 270 -15.45 -9.86 -9.40
CA ARG A 270 -15.95 -10.90 -8.47
C ARG A 270 -14.91 -11.29 -7.43
N LEU A 271 -15.39 -11.62 -6.22
CA LEU A 271 -14.65 -12.36 -5.19
C LEU A 271 -15.41 -13.68 -4.96
N GLY A 272 -14.76 -14.79 -5.28
CA GLY A 272 -15.42 -16.08 -5.44
C GLY A 272 -16.60 -15.96 -6.42
N THR A 273 -17.78 -16.32 -5.95
CA THR A 273 -19.01 -16.28 -6.76
C THR A 273 -19.76 -14.95 -6.68
N THR A 274 -19.39 -14.03 -5.79
CA THR A 274 -20.13 -12.79 -5.54
C THR A 274 -19.52 -11.60 -6.27
N THR A 275 -20.37 -10.84 -6.93
CA THR A 275 -20.00 -9.63 -7.67
C THR A 275 -19.73 -8.45 -6.72
N TRP A 276 -18.98 -7.47 -7.21
CA TRP A 276 -18.80 -6.20 -6.51
C TRP A 276 -20.13 -5.52 -6.16
N ARG A 277 -21.13 -5.59 -7.06
CA ARG A 277 -22.44 -4.96 -6.84
C ARG A 277 -23.21 -5.61 -5.69
N GLU A 278 -23.20 -6.93 -5.61
CA GLU A 278 -23.84 -7.67 -4.51
C GLU A 278 -23.15 -7.39 -3.16
N LEU A 279 -21.81 -7.33 -3.13
CA LEU A 279 -21.10 -6.91 -1.91
C LEU A 279 -21.41 -5.45 -1.55
N ASN A 280 -21.62 -4.59 -2.54
CA ASN A 280 -21.92 -3.18 -2.27
C ASN A 280 -23.28 -2.97 -1.58
N THR A 281 -24.28 -3.81 -1.85
CA THR A 281 -25.60 -3.72 -1.20
C THR A 281 -25.59 -4.18 0.25
N ARG A 282 -24.59 -4.96 0.68
CA ARG A 282 -24.44 -5.42 2.07
C ARG A 282 -23.89 -4.31 2.96
N PRO A 283 -24.51 -3.96 4.10
CA PRO A 283 -23.99 -2.91 4.98
C PRO A 283 -22.58 -3.20 5.54
N MET A 284 -22.28 -4.45 5.90
CA MET A 284 -21.05 -4.90 6.57
C MET A 284 -20.78 -4.10 7.86
N ARG A 285 -21.75 -4.09 8.78
CA ARG A 285 -21.73 -3.26 10.01
C ARG A 285 -20.47 -3.43 10.86
N ALA A 286 -19.86 -4.61 10.87
CA ALA A 286 -18.59 -4.83 11.56
C ALA A 286 -17.48 -3.91 11.03
N LEU A 287 -17.43 -3.65 9.72
CA LEU A 287 -16.44 -2.74 9.12
C LEU A 287 -16.63 -1.31 9.61
N ALA A 288 -17.86 -0.83 9.65
CA ALA A 288 -18.20 0.54 10.04
C ALA A 288 -18.02 0.80 11.55
N GLY A 289 -18.34 -0.20 12.39
CA GLY A 289 -18.33 -0.04 13.85
C GLY A 289 -17.01 -0.40 14.53
N GLN A 290 -16.27 -1.36 13.97
CA GLN A 290 -15.06 -1.92 14.59
C GLN A 290 -13.78 -1.54 13.85
N HIS A 291 -13.89 -1.08 12.60
CA HIS A 291 -12.76 -0.70 11.74
C HIS A 291 -11.66 -1.78 11.63
N PRO A 292 -12.00 -3.06 11.38
CA PRO A 292 -11.00 -4.09 11.15
C PRO A 292 -10.15 -3.76 9.92
N VAL A 293 -8.98 -4.38 9.85
CA VAL A 293 -8.25 -4.47 8.59
C VAL A 293 -8.86 -5.57 7.74
N VAL A 294 -8.94 -5.36 6.43
CA VAL A 294 -9.37 -6.38 5.47
C VAL A 294 -8.13 -6.90 4.74
N TYR A 295 -8.00 -8.22 4.57
CA TYR A 295 -6.96 -8.84 3.77
C TYR A 295 -7.64 -9.75 2.73
N LEU A 296 -7.55 -9.34 1.46
CA LEU A 296 -8.08 -10.05 0.30
C LEU A 296 -6.96 -10.83 -0.37
N ASN A 297 -6.81 -12.10 -0.02
CA ASN A 297 -5.99 -13.05 -0.74
C ASN A 297 -6.74 -13.58 -1.98
N ALA A 298 -6.99 -12.69 -2.93
CA ALA A 298 -7.73 -13.00 -4.15
C ALA A 298 -7.13 -12.27 -5.35
N CYS A 299 -6.97 -12.99 -6.47
CA CYS A 299 -6.39 -12.45 -7.70
C CYS A 299 -7.07 -11.15 -8.11
N HIS A 300 -6.29 -10.14 -8.48
CA HIS A 300 -6.78 -8.85 -8.95
C HIS A 300 -7.68 -8.06 -7.97
N SER A 301 -7.77 -8.45 -6.69
CA SER A 301 -8.59 -7.75 -5.69
C SER A 301 -8.19 -6.28 -5.46
N GLY A 302 -6.94 -5.94 -5.77
CA GLY A 302 -6.39 -4.59 -5.67
C GLY A 302 -6.69 -3.70 -6.87
N ARG A 303 -7.12 -4.28 -7.99
CA ARG A 303 -7.39 -3.56 -9.23
C ARG A 303 -8.66 -2.73 -9.12
N SER A 304 -8.70 -1.66 -9.90
CA SER A 304 -9.85 -0.76 -9.94
C SER A 304 -10.23 -0.42 -11.37
N VAL A 305 -11.52 -0.23 -11.60
CA VAL A 305 -12.06 0.18 -12.90
C VAL A 305 -12.37 1.66 -12.90
N ASP A 306 -12.19 2.30 -14.05
CA ASP A 306 -12.62 3.68 -14.30
C ASP A 306 -14.15 3.71 -14.39
N ASN A 307 -14.82 4.33 -13.42
CA ASN A 307 -16.28 4.37 -13.35
C ASN A 307 -16.91 5.59 -14.05
N SER A 308 -16.14 6.29 -14.90
CA SER A 308 -16.62 7.52 -15.57
C SER A 308 -17.84 7.30 -16.45
N ALA A 309 -17.99 6.11 -17.06
CA ALA A 309 -19.17 5.75 -17.83
C ALA A 309 -20.48 5.72 -17.00
N GLN A 310 -20.38 5.62 -15.67
CA GLN A 310 -21.51 5.68 -14.75
C GLN A 310 -21.67 7.07 -14.10
N GLY A 311 -21.00 8.10 -14.65
CA GLY A 311 -21.07 9.47 -14.14
C GLY A 311 -20.14 9.76 -12.96
N GLU A 312 -19.22 8.86 -12.63
CA GLU A 312 -18.25 9.04 -11.54
C GLU A 312 -16.81 9.09 -12.06
N SER A 313 -16.10 10.19 -11.86
CA SER A 313 -14.67 10.30 -12.23
C SER A 313 -13.72 9.54 -11.28
N ARG A 314 -14.22 8.52 -10.56
CA ARG A 314 -13.49 7.80 -9.52
C ARG A 314 -13.20 6.37 -9.94
N LEU A 315 -12.08 5.88 -9.43
CA LEU A 315 -11.72 4.46 -9.50
C LEU A 315 -12.58 3.69 -8.49
N ARG A 316 -13.12 2.56 -8.93
CA ARG A 316 -13.96 1.68 -8.10
C ARG A 316 -13.42 0.26 -8.16
N GLY A 317 -13.43 -0.44 -7.03
CA GLY A 317 -12.91 -1.80 -6.90
C GLY A 317 -13.17 -2.35 -5.51
N PHE A 318 -12.70 -3.56 -5.21
CA PHE A 318 -12.93 -4.17 -3.89
C PHE A 318 -12.21 -3.39 -2.79
N THR A 319 -10.97 -2.98 -3.02
CA THR A 319 -10.22 -2.11 -2.09
C THR A 319 -11.01 -0.87 -1.70
N GLU A 320 -11.52 -0.13 -2.69
CA GLU A 320 -12.33 1.07 -2.47
C GLU A 320 -13.61 0.75 -1.70
N LEU A 321 -14.28 -0.34 -2.05
CA LEU A 321 -15.51 -0.78 -1.42
C LEU A 321 -15.35 -1.03 0.08
N PHE A 322 -14.37 -1.84 0.46
CA PHE A 322 -14.13 -2.21 1.86
C PHE A 322 -13.69 -0.99 2.69
N LEU A 323 -12.81 -0.15 2.14
CA LEU A 323 -12.42 1.10 2.79
C LEU A 323 -13.65 2.00 2.97
N ARG A 324 -14.46 2.23 1.93
CA ARG A 324 -15.69 3.04 2.01
C ARG A 324 -16.66 2.52 3.07
N LYS A 325 -16.72 1.21 3.30
CA LYS A 325 -17.55 0.58 4.34
C LYS A 325 -16.97 0.65 5.76
N GLY A 326 -15.75 1.20 5.92
CA GLY A 326 -15.19 1.53 7.23
C GLY A 326 -13.95 0.73 7.63
N ALA A 327 -13.42 -0.15 6.77
CA ALA A 327 -12.17 -0.84 7.07
C ALA A 327 -11.03 0.16 7.37
N ALA A 328 -10.21 -0.11 8.40
CA ALA A 328 -9.07 0.74 8.76
C ALA A 328 -7.92 0.65 7.75
N GLY A 329 -7.86 -0.46 7.02
CA GLY A 329 -6.92 -0.72 5.95
C GLY A 329 -7.33 -1.93 5.14
N CYS A 330 -6.74 -2.09 3.97
CA CYS A 330 -6.99 -3.21 3.07
C CYS A 330 -5.68 -3.72 2.47
N VAL A 331 -5.38 -5.01 2.62
CA VAL A 331 -4.31 -5.69 1.86
C VAL A 331 -4.94 -6.45 0.71
N VAL A 332 -4.40 -6.26 -0.49
CA VAL A 332 -5.02 -6.74 -1.73
C VAL A 332 -3.95 -7.17 -2.73
N ALA A 333 -4.27 -8.12 -3.60
CA ALA A 333 -3.38 -8.54 -4.68
C ALA A 333 -3.67 -7.76 -5.97
N MET A 334 -2.65 -7.14 -6.57
CA MET A 334 -2.81 -6.38 -7.82
C MET A 334 -2.98 -7.23 -9.07
N GLY A 335 -2.66 -8.51 -8.96
CA GLY A 335 -2.58 -9.43 -10.08
C GLY A 335 -2.92 -10.85 -9.64
N PRO A 336 -2.65 -11.82 -10.50
CA PRO A 336 -2.79 -13.21 -10.17
C PRO A 336 -1.62 -13.68 -9.33
N VAL A 337 -1.91 -14.50 -8.34
CA VAL A 337 -0.92 -15.12 -7.46
C VAL A 337 -1.21 -16.61 -7.44
N ASN A 338 -0.16 -17.44 -7.46
CA ASN A 338 -0.29 -18.86 -7.18
C ASN A 338 -0.70 -19.04 -5.71
N ASP A 339 -1.66 -19.93 -5.46
CA ASP A 339 -2.12 -20.34 -4.12
C ASP A 339 -0.97 -20.62 -3.15
N GLU A 340 0.10 -21.30 -3.58
CA GLU A 340 1.26 -21.61 -2.73
C GLU A 340 2.00 -20.34 -2.28
N GLU A 341 2.33 -19.45 -3.22
CA GLU A 341 3.11 -18.24 -2.96
C GLU A 341 2.28 -17.18 -2.21
N ALA A 342 0.98 -17.14 -2.49
CA ALA A 342 0.02 -16.37 -1.74
C ALA A 342 -0.03 -16.82 -0.27
N ARG A 343 -0.12 -18.13 -0.03
CA ARG A 343 -0.10 -18.72 1.30
C ARG A 343 1.21 -18.44 2.03
N GLU A 344 2.35 -18.63 1.37
CA GLU A 344 3.66 -18.31 1.95
C GLU A 344 3.73 -16.84 2.42
N THR A 345 3.23 -15.91 1.60
CA THR A 345 3.20 -14.49 1.94
C THR A 345 2.35 -14.24 3.19
N VAL A 346 1.14 -14.83 3.25
CA VAL A 346 0.23 -14.68 4.40
C VAL A 346 0.87 -15.26 5.66
N HIS A 347 1.45 -16.46 5.59
CA HIS A 347 2.15 -17.09 6.71
C HIS A 347 3.30 -16.22 7.22
N ALA A 348 4.15 -15.72 6.32
CA ALA A 348 5.28 -14.88 6.71
C ALA A 348 4.83 -13.58 7.39
N VAL A 349 3.82 -12.90 6.83
CA VAL A 349 3.27 -11.66 7.40
C VAL A 349 2.62 -11.91 8.76
N MET A 350 1.78 -12.95 8.88
CA MET A 350 1.09 -13.26 10.14
C MET A 350 2.05 -13.74 11.22
N ALA A 351 3.10 -14.50 10.88
CA ALA A 351 4.14 -14.90 11.82
C ALA A 351 4.88 -13.68 12.40
N GLN A 352 5.20 -12.68 11.58
CA GLN A 352 5.82 -11.44 12.06
C GLN A 352 4.89 -10.65 12.99
N LEU A 353 3.59 -10.59 12.68
CA LEU A 353 2.60 -9.91 13.53
C LEU A 353 2.38 -10.65 14.86
N ALA A 354 2.39 -11.98 14.85
CA ALA A 354 2.32 -12.80 16.06
C ALA A 354 3.53 -12.58 16.96
N ALA A 355 4.74 -12.53 16.38
CA ALA A 355 5.99 -12.28 17.11
C ALA A 355 6.10 -10.84 17.64
N ALA A 356 5.48 -9.87 16.96
CA ALA A 356 5.51 -8.47 17.34
C ALA A 356 4.12 -7.81 17.17
N PRO A 357 3.21 -7.93 18.15
CA PRO A 357 1.83 -7.42 18.03
C PRO A 357 1.70 -5.89 17.85
N ARG A 358 2.78 -5.14 18.08
CA ARG A 358 2.84 -3.68 17.84
C ARG A 358 3.39 -3.32 16.46
N LEU A 359 3.64 -4.31 15.61
CA LEU A 359 4.10 -4.12 14.24
C LEU A 359 2.92 -3.66 13.38
N SER A 360 3.12 -2.63 12.55
CA SER A 360 2.11 -2.26 11.56
C SER A 360 2.11 -3.26 10.40
N LEU A 361 0.97 -3.45 9.76
CA LEU A 361 0.87 -4.36 8.60
C LEU A 361 1.77 -3.92 7.44
N ALA A 362 1.91 -2.60 7.23
CA ALA A 362 2.85 -2.03 6.26
C ALA A 362 4.31 -2.38 6.59
N GLU A 363 4.68 -2.44 7.87
CA GLU A 363 6.02 -2.84 8.29
C GLU A 363 6.24 -4.35 8.11
N ALA A 364 5.24 -5.18 8.43
CA ALA A 364 5.32 -6.63 8.21
C ALA A 364 5.53 -6.94 6.71
N LEU A 365 4.77 -6.30 5.82
CA LEU A 365 4.96 -6.41 4.37
C LEU A 365 6.35 -5.92 3.93
N ARG A 366 6.83 -4.78 4.45
CA ARG A 366 8.17 -4.26 4.13
C ARG A 366 9.26 -5.24 4.53
N ARG A 367 9.19 -5.81 5.74
CA ARG A 367 10.16 -6.79 6.25
C ARG A 367 10.17 -8.05 5.40
N HIS A 368 9.00 -8.61 5.11
CA HIS A 368 8.88 -9.77 4.23
C HIS A 368 9.48 -9.52 2.84
N ARG A 369 9.18 -8.36 2.23
CA ARG A 369 9.79 -7.95 0.96
C ARG A 369 11.31 -7.80 1.06
N ALA A 370 11.81 -7.25 2.15
CA ALA A 370 13.25 -7.10 2.39
C ALA A 370 13.94 -8.47 2.52
N GLU A 371 13.32 -9.42 3.23
CA GLU A 371 13.79 -10.81 3.35
C GLU A 371 13.88 -11.49 1.98
N VAL A 372 12.83 -11.39 1.16
CA VAL A 372 12.85 -11.99 -0.19
C VAL A 372 13.80 -11.26 -1.13
N THR A 373 13.90 -9.93 -1.03
CA THR A 373 14.87 -9.14 -1.82
C THR A 373 16.32 -9.46 -1.46
N ALA A 374 16.61 -9.89 -0.22
CA ALA A 374 17.96 -10.26 0.21
C ALA A 374 18.53 -11.47 -0.57
N ALA A 375 17.68 -12.26 -1.23
CA ALA A 375 18.11 -13.30 -2.17
C ALA A 375 18.74 -12.74 -3.46
N PHE A 376 18.65 -11.41 -3.69
CA PHE A 376 19.20 -10.68 -4.81
C PHE A 376 20.18 -9.61 -4.31
N PRO A 377 21.41 -9.99 -3.91
CA PRO A 377 22.37 -9.06 -3.30
C PRO A 377 22.77 -7.89 -4.21
N ASP A 378 22.67 -8.09 -5.53
CA ASP A 378 22.80 -7.03 -6.52
C ASP A 378 21.68 -7.12 -7.55
N LEU A 379 20.68 -6.24 -7.44
CA LEU A 379 19.59 -6.15 -8.40
C LEU A 379 20.07 -5.83 -9.82
N ARG A 380 21.30 -5.33 -10.04
CA ARG A 380 21.84 -5.17 -11.41
C ARG A 380 22.16 -6.51 -12.08
N ARG A 381 22.17 -7.60 -11.31
CA ARG A 381 22.50 -8.96 -11.75
C ARG A 381 21.30 -9.89 -11.56
N LEU A 382 20.14 -9.45 -12.01
CA LEU A 382 18.96 -10.31 -12.03
C LEU A 382 19.20 -11.51 -12.96
N PRO A 383 18.58 -12.66 -12.66
CA PRO A 383 18.50 -13.75 -13.62
C PRO A 383 17.99 -13.26 -14.97
N THR A 384 18.68 -13.61 -16.04
CA THR A 384 18.25 -13.37 -17.42
C THR A 384 17.27 -14.46 -17.85
N LEU A 385 16.63 -14.29 -19.02
CA LEU A 385 15.78 -15.34 -19.61
C LEU A 385 16.51 -16.65 -19.83
N TYR A 386 17.76 -16.55 -20.26
CA TYR A 386 18.60 -17.67 -20.63
C TYR A 386 19.86 -17.71 -19.77
N ASP A 387 20.30 -18.92 -19.43
CA ASP A 387 21.61 -19.24 -18.89
C ASP A 387 22.37 -20.02 -19.98
N GLY A 388 23.23 -19.31 -20.71
CA GLY A 388 23.76 -19.79 -21.99
C GLY A 388 22.65 -19.95 -23.02
N ASP A 389 22.53 -21.15 -23.60
CA ASP A 389 21.52 -21.47 -24.62
C ASP A 389 20.21 -22.04 -24.02
N ALA A 390 20.17 -22.25 -22.69
CA ALA A 390 19.02 -22.85 -22.01
C ALA A 390 18.18 -21.80 -21.27
N PHE A 391 16.86 -22.00 -21.22
CA PHE A 391 15.97 -21.13 -20.45
C PHE A 391 16.18 -21.33 -18.93
N ASP A 392 16.43 -20.25 -18.18
CA ASP A 392 16.75 -20.29 -16.75
C ASP A 392 15.47 -20.45 -15.89
N VAL A 393 14.88 -21.65 -15.90
CA VAL A 393 13.69 -21.97 -15.08
C VAL A 393 13.91 -21.65 -13.59
N PRO A 394 15.04 -22.05 -12.95
CA PRO A 394 15.29 -21.70 -11.55
C PRO A 394 15.32 -20.19 -11.29
N GLY A 395 15.99 -19.41 -12.15
CA GLY A 395 16.06 -17.96 -12.05
C GLY A 395 14.72 -17.29 -12.24
N GLN A 396 13.95 -17.67 -13.26
CA GLN A 396 12.59 -17.15 -13.46
C GLN A 396 11.68 -17.45 -12.27
N ARG A 397 11.79 -18.64 -11.67
CA ARG A 397 11.05 -18.99 -10.44
C ARG A 397 11.45 -18.09 -9.26
N ARG A 398 12.74 -17.80 -9.07
CA ARG A 398 13.20 -16.87 -8.01
C ARG A 398 12.64 -15.46 -8.22
N VAL A 399 12.70 -14.94 -9.45
CA VAL A 399 12.18 -13.60 -9.76
C VAL A 399 10.66 -13.54 -9.62
N ARG A 400 9.94 -14.60 -10.02
CA ARG A 400 8.49 -14.69 -9.81
C ARG A 400 8.13 -14.62 -8.32
N ARG A 401 8.83 -15.36 -7.45
CA ARG A 401 8.63 -15.29 -6.00
C ARG A 401 8.83 -13.88 -5.47
N LEU A 402 9.88 -13.18 -5.92
CA LEU A 402 10.08 -11.77 -5.62
C LEU A 402 8.86 -10.93 -6.04
N LEU A 403 8.43 -11.00 -7.30
CA LEU A 403 7.29 -10.22 -7.79
C LEU A 403 5.98 -10.52 -7.04
N TYR A 404 5.74 -11.77 -6.62
CA TYR A 404 4.58 -12.13 -5.82
C TYR A 404 4.56 -11.47 -4.44
N THR A 405 5.71 -11.32 -3.77
CA THR A 405 5.75 -10.54 -2.50
C THR A 405 5.41 -9.05 -2.68
N TYR A 406 5.62 -8.53 -3.88
CA TYR A 406 5.24 -7.16 -4.25
C TYR A 406 3.84 -7.06 -4.83
N MET A 407 3.16 -8.19 -5.10
CA MET A 407 1.77 -8.22 -5.58
C MET A 407 0.79 -7.70 -4.52
N PHE A 408 1.09 -7.92 -3.25
CA PHE A 408 0.25 -7.53 -2.13
C PHE A 408 0.50 -6.08 -1.75
N HIS A 409 -0.51 -5.23 -1.95
CA HIS A 409 -0.46 -3.82 -1.62
C HIS A 409 -1.31 -3.53 -0.38
N HIS A 410 -0.82 -2.66 0.49
CA HIS A 410 -1.58 -2.19 1.65
C HIS A 410 -2.13 -0.79 1.41
N TYR A 411 -3.44 -0.64 1.49
CA TYR A 411 -4.15 0.63 1.46
C TYR A 411 -4.57 1.01 2.88
N GLY A 412 -4.14 2.17 3.36
CA GLY A 412 -4.42 2.61 4.74
C GLY A 412 -3.27 3.41 5.33
N HIS A 413 -3.29 3.58 6.65
CA HIS A 413 -2.26 4.33 7.35
C HIS A 413 -0.96 3.49 7.50
N PRO A 414 0.25 4.03 7.19
CA PRO A 414 1.53 3.30 7.34
C PRO A 414 1.84 2.81 8.77
N HIS A 415 1.26 3.48 9.76
CA HIS A 415 1.40 3.12 11.18
C HIS A 415 0.13 2.49 11.76
N GLY A 416 -0.85 2.14 10.92
CA GLY A 416 -2.04 1.40 11.37
C GLY A 416 -1.62 0.06 11.98
N LEU A 417 -2.02 -0.17 13.22
CA LEU A 417 -1.74 -1.40 13.95
C LEU A 417 -2.88 -2.39 13.76
N LEU A 418 -2.55 -3.68 13.71
CA LEU A 418 -3.55 -4.74 13.70
C LEU A 418 -3.84 -5.18 15.13
N GLY A 419 -5.07 -4.99 15.60
CA GLY A 419 -5.50 -5.46 16.91
C GLY A 419 -6.00 -6.89 16.83
N LEU A 420 -5.14 -7.89 17.04
CA LEU A 420 -5.57 -9.29 17.14
C LEU A 420 -5.53 -9.77 18.58
N ARG A 421 -6.59 -10.48 18.99
CA ARG A 421 -6.62 -11.24 20.24
C ARG A 421 -5.91 -12.57 20.02
N GLY A 422 -5.02 -12.94 20.96
CA GLY A 422 -4.40 -14.27 20.96
C GLY A 422 -5.43 -15.37 21.19
N GLN A 423 -5.11 -16.61 20.83
CA GLN A 423 -5.93 -17.75 21.22
C GLN A 423 -5.86 -17.95 22.73
N ASP A 424 -7.01 -18.01 23.41
CA ASP A 424 -7.05 -18.37 24.83
C ASP A 424 -6.54 -19.81 24.98
N ALA A 425 -5.49 -20.00 25.78
CA ALA A 425 -4.78 -21.28 25.91
C ALA A 425 -5.60 -22.45 26.51
N GLY A 426 -6.93 -22.33 26.57
CA GLY A 426 -7.83 -23.31 27.18
C GLY A 426 -9.21 -23.44 26.55
N ALA A 427 -9.51 -22.79 25.42
CA ALA A 427 -10.78 -23.01 24.73
C ALA A 427 -10.70 -24.30 23.88
N PRO A 428 -11.60 -25.29 24.10
CA PRO A 428 -11.65 -26.48 23.26
C PRO A 428 -11.89 -26.08 21.80
N ALA A 429 -11.25 -26.78 20.86
CA ALA A 429 -11.45 -26.54 19.43
C ALA A 429 -12.95 -26.62 19.10
N PRO A 430 -13.52 -25.67 18.33
CA PRO A 430 -14.91 -25.75 17.94
C PRO A 430 -15.13 -27.03 17.14
N GLU A 431 -16.08 -27.86 17.57
CA GLU A 431 -16.55 -29.01 16.78
C GLU A 431 -16.97 -28.48 15.41
N GLU A 432 -16.37 -29.01 14.34
CA GLU A 432 -16.77 -28.71 12.98
C GLU A 432 -18.28 -28.99 12.86
N ALA A 433 -19.07 -27.94 12.68
CA ALA A 433 -20.50 -28.07 12.46
C ALA A 433 -20.68 -28.92 11.19
N GLY A 434 -21.12 -30.16 11.40
CA GLY A 434 -21.17 -31.20 10.38
C GLY A 434 -21.85 -30.71 9.10
N GLU A 435 -21.25 -31.09 7.97
CA GLU A 435 -21.81 -30.89 6.63
C GLU A 435 -23.20 -31.55 6.56
N GLY A 436 -24.24 -30.72 6.63
CA GLY A 436 -25.64 -31.08 6.40
C GLY A 436 -26.21 -30.36 5.19
#